data_AF-A0A3C0BEH1-F1
#
_entry.id   AF-A0A3C0BEH1-F1
#
_cell.length_a   1.000
_cell.length_b   1.000
_cell.length_c   1.000
_cell.angle_alpha   90.00
_cell.angle_beta   90.00
_cell.angle_gamma   90.00
#
_symmetry.space_group_name_H-M   'P 1'
#
loop_
_entity.id
_entity.type
_entity.pdbx_description
1 polymer ?
#
loop_
_entity_poly.entity_id
_entity_poly.type
_entity_poly.pdbx_seq_one_letter_code
_entity_poly.pdbx_strand_id
1 'polypeptide(L)'
;MMASPLISIDSAKCKICYACVRVCPVNAIQVKANQEVPVVIHDRCIGCGSCVVVCAPDAISYRDGTREVKELLASDEKVAAIVAPSISGEFDDITDYRKFVRMIRELGFDYVNEVSFGVDMVAGKYRELFTNFLGRYYITTNCPPVVSLIEKFHPELIDNLAPIVSPMIATAQLARQLYGPSTKVVYIGPCM
;
A
#
# COMPACT_ATOMS: atom_id res chain seq x y z
N MET A 1 -16.69 15.22 2.19
CA MET A 1 -16.66 14.17 1.14
C MET A 1 -16.22 12.88 1.82
N MET A 2 -17.11 11.89 1.93
CA MET A 2 -16.72 10.58 2.47
C MET A 2 -15.81 9.92 1.42
N ALA A 3 -14.58 9.61 1.80
CA ALA A 3 -13.65 8.91 0.93
C ALA A 3 -14.24 7.54 0.56
N SER A 4 -14.13 7.15 -0.72
CA SER A 4 -14.54 5.82 -1.17
C SER A 4 -13.86 4.72 -0.35
N PRO A 5 -14.57 3.63 -0.03
CA PRO A 5 -14.02 2.56 0.79
C PRO A 5 -12.81 1.90 0.10
N LEU A 6 -11.85 1.43 0.91
CA LEU A 6 -10.63 0.80 0.40
C LEU A 6 -10.91 -0.48 -0.41
N ILE A 7 -11.92 -1.25 -0.04
CA ILE A 7 -12.34 -2.50 -0.68
C ILE A 7 -13.85 -2.46 -0.89
N SER A 8 -14.32 -2.90 -2.05
CA SER A 8 -15.73 -3.00 -2.40
C SER A 8 -16.04 -4.35 -3.07
N ILE A 9 -17.30 -4.80 -2.96
CA ILE A 9 -17.77 -6.04 -3.57
C ILE A 9 -18.87 -5.69 -4.58
N ASP A 10 -18.65 -6.06 -5.85
CA ASP A 10 -19.63 -5.98 -6.93
C ASP A 10 -20.61 -7.16 -6.83
N SER A 11 -21.86 -6.84 -6.48
CA SER A 11 -22.91 -7.85 -6.31
C SER A 11 -23.27 -8.56 -7.62
N ALA A 12 -23.12 -7.90 -8.77
CA ALA A 12 -23.46 -8.48 -10.08
C ALA A 12 -22.45 -9.56 -10.51
N LYS A 13 -21.20 -9.45 -10.06
CA LYS A 13 -20.14 -10.44 -10.35
C LYS A 13 -20.03 -11.54 -9.30
N CYS A 14 -20.39 -11.25 -8.06
CA CYS A 14 -20.22 -12.16 -6.93
C CYS A 14 -20.94 -13.51 -7.17
N LYS A 15 -20.23 -14.62 -6.92
CA LYS A 15 -20.77 -15.99 -7.02
C LYS A 15 -21.04 -16.65 -5.67
N ILE A 16 -20.96 -15.89 -4.58
CA ILE A 16 -21.32 -16.36 -3.22
C ILE A 16 -20.53 -17.64 -2.82
N CYS A 17 -19.28 -17.78 -3.28
CA CYS A 17 -18.43 -18.94 -2.97
C CYS A 17 -17.75 -18.86 -1.58
N TYR A 18 -17.88 -17.69 -0.92
CA TYR A 18 -17.31 -17.36 0.39
C TYR A 18 -15.79 -17.51 0.53
N ALA A 19 -15.05 -17.56 -0.59
CA ALA A 19 -13.58 -17.62 -0.55
C ALA A 19 -12.98 -16.41 0.16
N CYS A 20 -13.47 -15.21 -0.16
CA CYS A 20 -13.06 -13.95 0.48
C CYS A 20 -13.31 -13.93 2.00
N VAL A 21 -14.40 -14.56 2.47
CA VAL A 21 -14.72 -14.68 3.90
C VAL A 21 -13.68 -15.56 4.60
N ARG A 22 -13.34 -16.72 4.01
CA ARG A 22 -12.42 -17.69 4.61
C ARG A 22 -10.97 -17.17 4.73
N VAL A 23 -10.51 -16.35 3.78
CA VAL A 23 -9.13 -15.86 3.77
C VAL A 23 -8.93 -14.57 4.56
N CYS A 24 -9.99 -13.92 5.04
CA CYS A 24 -9.88 -12.64 5.73
C CYS A 24 -9.33 -12.85 7.16
N PRO A 25 -8.11 -12.37 7.49
CA PRO A 25 -7.47 -12.68 8.77
C PRO A 25 -8.18 -12.05 9.98
N VAL A 26 -8.98 -11.01 9.74
CA VAL A 26 -9.64 -10.19 10.76
C VAL A 26 -11.17 -10.30 10.72
N ASN A 27 -11.70 -11.25 9.93
CA ASN A 27 -13.14 -11.46 9.74
C ASN A 27 -13.88 -10.16 9.36
N ALA A 28 -13.28 -9.35 8.48
CA ALA A 28 -13.85 -8.10 7.99
C ALA A 28 -14.87 -8.29 6.86
N ILE A 29 -15.13 -9.52 6.40
CA ILE A 29 -16.15 -9.83 5.39
C ILE A 29 -17.17 -10.76 6.04
N GLN A 30 -18.44 -10.36 6.06
CA GLN A 30 -19.51 -11.10 6.72
C GLN A 30 -20.64 -11.46 5.77
N VAL A 31 -21.26 -12.61 6.03
CA VAL A 31 -22.52 -13.03 5.41
C VAL A 31 -23.65 -12.61 6.35
N LYS A 32 -24.62 -11.84 5.84
CA LYS A 32 -25.80 -11.42 6.60
C LYS A 32 -27.05 -12.03 5.96
N ALA A 33 -27.99 -12.48 6.78
CA ALA A 33 -29.21 -13.14 6.30
C ALA A 33 -30.06 -12.26 5.36
N ASN A 34 -29.94 -10.93 5.47
CA ASN A 34 -30.66 -9.94 4.68
C ASN A 34 -29.82 -9.34 3.53
N GLN A 35 -28.70 -9.97 3.15
CA GLN A 35 -27.83 -9.49 2.08
C GLN A 35 -27.57 -10.63 1.11
N GLU A 36 -27.74 -10.36 -0.19
CA GLU A 36 -27.53 -11.35 -1.24
C GLU A 36 -26.04 -11.73 -1.39
N VAL A 37 -25.15 -10.80 -1.06
CA VAL A 37 -23.70 -10.99 -1.15
C VAL A 37 -23.01 -10.65 0.18
N PRO A 38 -21.79 -11.18 0.42
CA PRO A 38 -21.01 -10.79 1.59
C PRO A 38 -20.76 -9.28 1.62
N VAL A 39 -20.71 -8.71 2.83
CA VAL A 39 -20.49 -7.27 3.06
C VAL A 39 -19.20 -7.05 3.81
N VAL A 40 -18.45 -6.01 3.42
CA VAL A 40 -17.21 -5.61 4.08
C VAL A 40 -17.53 -4.71 5.28
N ILE A 41 -16.99 -5.03 6.45
CA ILE A 41 -16.94 -4.14 7.61
C ILE A 41 -15.67 -3.30 7.49
N HIS A 42 -15.80 -2.10 6.92
CA HIS A 42 -14.65 -1.25 6.59
C HIS A 42 -13.78 -0.92 7.81
N ASP A 43 -14.38 -0.69 8.98
CA ASP A 43 -13.64 -0.37 10.21
C ASP A 43 -12.71 -1.50 10.64
N ARG A 44 -13.10 -2.76 10.39
CA ARG A 44 -12.29 -3.95 10.70
C ARG A 44 -11.23 -4.25 9.63
N CYS A 45 -11.42 -3.77 8.40
CA CYS A 45 -10.50 -4.06 7.30
C CYS A 45 -9.11 -3.48 7.59
N ILE A 46 -8.07 -4.30 7.41
CA ILE A 46 -6.65 -3.90 7.54
C ILE A 46 -5.97 -3.68 6.18
N GLY A 47 -6.70 -3.75 5.07
CA GLY A 47 -6.16 -3.47 3.74
C GLY A 47 -5.20 -4.51 3.16
N CYS A 48 -5.14 -5.73 3.70
CA CYS A 48 -4.17 -6.75 3.24
C CYS A 48 -4.40 -7.31 1.83
N GLY A 49 -5.59 -7.14 1.26
CA GLY A 49 -5.89 -7.57 -0.11
C GLY A 49 -6.08 -9.07 -0.37
N SER A 50 -5.94 -9.94 0.63
CA SER A 50 -6.13 -11.39 0.44
C SER A 50 -7.48 -11.76 -0.19
N CYS A 51 -8.52 -10.99 0.10
CA CYS A 51 -9.84 -11.18 -0.50
C CYS A 51 -9.88 -10.89 -2.00
N VAL A 52 -9.13 -9.90 -2.48
CA VAL A 52 -9.01 -9.54 -3.90
C VAL A 52 -8.34 -10.69 -4.64
N VAL A 53 -7.19 -11.16 -4.14
CA VAL A 53 -6.38 -12.21 -4.78
C VAL A 53 -7.15 -13.53 -4.96
N VAL A 54 -7.99 -13.91 -3.99
CA VAL A 54 -8.75 -15.18 -4.05
C VAL A 54 -10.06 -15.09 -4.86
N CYS A 55 -10.46 -13.89 -5.30
CA CYS A 55 -11.76 -13.69 -5.93
C CYS A 55 -11.74 -14.08 -7.41
N ALA A 56 -11.92 -15.37 -7.72
CA ALA A 56 -11.99 -15.87 -9.10
C ALA A 56 -12.94 -15.13 -10.06
N PRO A 57 -14.13 -14.62 -9.66
CA PRO A 57 -14.98 -13.86 -10.58
C PRO A 57 -14.62 -12.35 -10.68
N ASP A 58 -13.52 -11.90 -10.07
CA ASP A 58 -13.10 -10.50 -10.02
C ASP A 58 -14.21 -9.55 -9.52
N ALA A 59 -14.94 -10.02 -8.51
CA ALA A 59 -16.03 -9.29 -7.89
C ALA A 59 -15.57 -8.34 -6.78
N ILE A 60 -14.30 -8.39 -6.35
CA ILE A 60 -13.77 -7.54 -5.29
C ILE A 60 -12.79 -6.55 -5.91
N SER A 61 -13.08 -5.26 -5.73
CA SER A 61 -12.24 -4.15 -6.19
C SER A 61 -11.68 -3.37 -5.01
N TYR A 62 -10.65 -2.58 -5.28
CA TYR A 62 -10.06 -1.64 -4.34
C TYR A 62 -10.21 -0.21 -4.83
N ARG A 63 -9.97 0.75 -3.93
CA ARG A 63 -10.03 2.17 -4.26
C ARG A 63 -9.08 2.51 -5.41
N ASP A 64 -9.66 2.94 -6.52
CA ASP A 64 -8.92 3.41 -7.67
C ASP A 64 -8.44 4.85 -7.44
N GLY A 65 -7.13 5.08 -7.56
CA GLY A 65 -6.50 6.40 -7.47
C GLY A 65 -6.12 6.98 -8.84
N THR A 66 -6.45 6.29 -9.94
CA THR A 66 -5.99 6.65 -11.30
C THR A 66 -6.52 8.01 -11.73
N ARG A 67 -7.78 8.33 -11.39
CA ARG A 67 -8.38 9.62 -11.75
C ARG A 67 -7.69 10.77 -11.03
N GLU A 68 -7.46 10.64 -9.73
CA GLU A 68 -6.78 11.62 -8.90
C GLU A 68 -5.34 11.85 -9.39
N VAL A 69 -4.64 10.79 -9.78
CA VAL A 69 -3.28 10.89 -10.36
C VAL A 69 -3.32 11.60 -11.71
N LYS A 70 -4.27 11.29 -12.60
CA LYS A 70 -4.41 12.00 -13.89
C LYS A 70 -4.69 13.49 -13.71
N GLU A 71 -5.58 13.83 -12.78
CA GLU A 71 -5.88 15.24 -12.42
C GLU A 71 -4.64 15.94 -11.86
N LEU A 72 -3.86 15.25 -11.02
CA LEU A 72 -2.61 15.76 -10.47
C LEU A 72 -1.55 16.02 -11.56
N LEU A 73 -1.39 15.09 -12.49
CA LEU A 73 -0.44 15.20 -13.60
C LEU A 73 -0.84 16.25 -14.65
N ALA A 74 -2.13 16.59 -14.73
CA ALA A 74 -2.63 17.67 -15.59
C ALA A 74 -2.50 19.06 -14.93
N SER A 75 -2.11 19.14 -13.66
CA SER A 75 -1.91 20.40 -12.94
C SER A 75 -0.49 20.95 -13.13
N ASP A 76 -0.26 22.20 -12.70
CA ASP A 76 1.07 22.84 -12.73
C ASP A 76 1.99 22.39 -11.58
N GLU A 77 1.55 21.44 -10.76
CA GLU A 77 2.31 20.94 -9.60
C GLU A 77 3.44 20.00 -10.04
N LYS A 78 4.57 20.04 -9.33
CA LYS A 78 5.65 19.08 -9.55
C LYS A 78 5.32 17.74 -8.93
N VAL A 79 5.37 16.66 -9.73
CA VAL A 79 4.96 15.32 -9.30
C VAL A 79 6.11 14.32 -9.41
N ALA A 80 6.45 13.71 -8.27
CA ALA A 80 7.41 12.62 -8.18
C ALA A 80 6.70 11.27 -8.09
N ALA A 81 7.01 10.35 -9.00
CA ALA A 81 6.69 8.93 -8.84
C ALA A 81 7.75 8.29 -7.93
N ILE A 82 7.31 7.63 -6.86
CA ILE A 82 8.15 6.74 -6.05
C ILE A 82 7.71 5.30 -6.30
N VAL A 83 8.61 4.47 -6.79
CA VAL A 83 8.27 3.17 -7.35
C VAL A 83 8.81 2.04 -6.47
N ALA A 84 7.95 1.08 -6.13
CA ALA A 84 8.29 -0.04 -5.27
C ALA A 84 9.40 -0.93 -5.89
N PRO A 85 10.25 -1.58 -5.08
CA PRO A 85 11.31 -2.47 -5.59
C PRO A 85 10.78 -3.66 -6.40
N SER A 86 9.52 -4.05 -6.17
CA SER A 86 8.90 -5.22 -6.80
C SER A 86 8.70 -5.06 -8.30
N ILE A 87 8.83 -3.85 -8.88
CA ILE A 87 8.74 -3.69 -10.35
C ILE A 87 9.71 -4.59 -11.10
N SER A 88 10.84 -4.93 -10.47
CA SER A 88 11.86 -5.78 -11.05
C SER A 88 11.42 -7.24 -11.23
N GLY A 89 10.45 -7.69 -10.43
CA GLY A 89 9.85 -9.01 -10.53
C GLY A 89 8.51 -9.03 -11.28
N GLU A 90 7.79 -7.91 -11.29
CA GLU A 90 6.48 -7.80 -11.97
C GLU A 90 6.61 -7.60 -13.50
N PHE A 91 7.66 -6.93 -13.96
CA PHE A 91 7.88 -6.63 -15.39
C PHE A 91 9.15 -7.32 -15.89
N ASP A 92 9.09 -8.64 -16.04
CA ASP A 92 10.20 -9.48 -16.51
C ASP A 92 10.56 -9.24 -18.00
N ASP A 93 9.62 -8.67 -18.76
CA ASP A 93 9.79 -8.27 -20.15
C ASP A 93 10.57 -6.95 -20.32
N ILE A 94 10.70 -6.14 -19.25
CA ILE A 94 11.44 -4.88 -19.27
C ILE A 94 12.86 -5.09 -18.77
N THR A 95 13.76 -5.43 -19.69
CA THR A 95 15.18 -5.68 -19.37
C THR A 95 16.01 -4.42 -19.12
N ASP A 96 15.53 -3.25 -19.54
CA ASP A 96 16.22 -1.97 -19.36
C ASP A 96 15.32 -0.99 -18.59
N TYR A 97 15.59 -0.83 -17.30
CA TYR A 97 14.84 0.05 -16.40
C TYR A 97 14.85 1.52 -16.82
N ARG A 98 15.79 1.95 -17.68
CA ARG A 98 15.74 3.32 -18.23
C ARG A 98 14.52 3.51 -19.13
N LYS A 99 14.06 2.45 -19.80
CA LYS A 99 12.79 2.46 -20.56
C LYS A 99 11.61 2.61 -19.63
N PHE A 100 11.59 1.87 -18.52
CA PHE A 100 10.55 2.00 -17.48
C PHE A 100 10.49 3.43 -16.95
N VAL A 101 11.63 4.01 -16.58
CA VAL A 101 11.71 5.41 -16.14
C VAL A 101 11.21 6.36 -17.23
N ARG A 102 11.57 6.15 -18.50
CA ARG A 102 11.05 6.97 -19.60
C ARG A 102 9.53 6.84 -19.74
N MET A 103 8.99 5.64 -19.65
CA MET A 103 7.53 5.40 -19.73
C MET A 103 6.79 6.18 -18.64
N ILE A 104 7.27 6.14 -17.40
CA ILE A 104 6.68 6.92 -16.30
C ILE A 104 6.80 8.43 -16.57
N ARG A 105 7.93 8.90 -17.11
CA ARG A 105 8.08 10.32 -17.48
C ARG A 105 7.16 10.75 -18.62
N GLU A 106 6.90 9.89 -19.60
CA GLU A 106 5.94 10.14 -20.68
C GLU A 106 4.48 10.23 -20.18
N LEU A 107 4.16 9.63 -19.02
CA LEU A 107 2.86 9.83 -18.38
C LEU A 107 2.70 11.24 -17.77
N GLY A 108 3.77 12.02 -17.65
CA GLY A 108 3.75 13.39 -17.13
C GLY A 108 4.46 13.59 -15.78
N PHE A 109 5.10 12.55 -15.22
CA PHE A 109 5.86 12.70 -13.97
C PHE A 109 7.17 13.46 -14.19
N ASP A 110 7.47 14.44 -13.34
CA ASP A 110 8.72 15.21 -13.38
C ASP A 110 9.91 14.38 -12.90
N TYR A 111 9.70 13.59 -11.84
CA TYR A 111 10.73 12.82 -11.16
C TYR A 111 10.29 11.37 -10.98
N VAL A 112 11.25 10.45 -11.08
CA VAL A 112 11.02 9.02 -10.85
C VAL A 112 12.12 8.53 -9.93
N ASN A 113 11.73 8.01 -8.77
CA ASN A 113 12.64 7.53 -7.73
C ASN A 113 12.26 6.11 -7.33
N GLU A 114 13.27 5.27 -7.09
CA GLU A 114 13.04 3.93 -6.60
C GLU A 114 12.99 3.91 -5.07
N VAL A 115 12.03 3.17 -4.51
CA VAL A 115 11.87 3.03 -3.06
C VAL A 115 12.97 2.18 -2.42
N SER A 116 13.74 1.41 -3.21
CA SER A 116 14.91 0.65 -2.75
C SER A 116 15.91 1.50 -1.96
N PHE A 117 16.12 2.77 -2.34
CA PHE A 117 16.94 3.68 -1.54
C PHE A 117 16.36 3.93 -0.14
N GLY A 118 15.04 4.10 -0.03
CA GLY A 118 14.35 4.21 1.26
C GLY A 118 14.43 2.91 2.07
N VAL A 119 14.46 1.75 1.41
CA VAL A 119 14.66 0.45 2.06
C VAL A 119 16.03 0.40 2.75
N ASP A 120 17.10 0.83 2.06
CA ASP A 120 18.44 0.85 2.64
C ASP A 120 18.54 1.80 3.85
N MET A 121 17.94 2.99 3.75
CA MET A 121 17.87 3.95 4.86
C MET A 121 17.17 3.33 6.09
N VAL A 122 16.01 2.73 5.86
CA VAL A 122 15.21 2.10 6.91
C VAL A 122 15.92 0.88 7.49
N ALA A 123 16.59 0.07 6.66
CA ALA A 123 17.38 -1.07 7.09
C ALA A 123 18.53 -0.66 8.02
N GLY A 124 19.20 0.45 7.73
CA GLY A 124 20.20 1.04 8.64
C GLY A 124 19.63 1.35 10.02
N LYS A 125 18.40 1.90 10.09
CA LYS A 125 17.71 2.18 11.35
C LYS A 125 17.28 0.93 12.10
N TYR A 126 16.81 -0.09 11.39
CA TYR A 126 16.55 -1.39 12.01
C TYR A 126 17.82 -2.03 12.57
N ARG A 127 18.95 -1.92 11.85
CA ARG A 127 20.24 -2.39 12.35
C ARG A 127 20.61 -1.72 13.68
N GLU A 128 20.45 -0.41 13.79
CA GLU A 128 20.69 0.34 15.05
C GLU A 128 19.82 -0.20 16.20
N LEU A 129 18.53 -0.47 15.95
CA LEU A 129 17.61 -1.06 16.94
C LEU A 129 18.05 -2.47 17.36
N PHE A 130 18.50 -3.31 16.42
CA PHE A 130 18.91 -4.68 16.73
C PHE A 130 20.26 -4.75 17.45
N THR A 131 21.18 -3.83 17.17
CA THR A 131 22.49 -3.81 17.84
C THR A 131 22.41 -3.30 19.28
N ASN A 132 21.44 -2.45 19.60
CA ASN A 132 21.27 -1.85 20.91
C ASN A 132 20.05 -2.43 21.62
N PHE A 133 20.11 -3.70 22.02
CA PHE A 133 18.99 -4.36 22.71
C PHE A 133 18.74 -3.72 24.09
N LEU A 134 17.60 -3.03 24.22
CA LEU A 134 17.18 -2.36 25.45
C LEU A 134 16.14 -3.16 26.26
N GLY A 135 16.05 -4.48 26.05
CA GLY A 135 15.06 -5.31 26.77
C GLY A 135 13.65 -5.30 26.18
N ARG A 136 13.45 -4.75 24.98
CA ARG A 136 12.15 -4.73 24.27
C ARG A 136 12.28 -5.42 22.91
N TYR A 137 11.29 -6.22 22.56
CA TYR A 137 11.13 -6.79 21.22
C TYR A 137 10.33 -5.85 20.33
N TYR A 138 10.78 -5.67 19.09
CA TYR A 138 10.13 -4.80 18.11
C TYR A 138 9.50 -5.61 16.97
N ILE A 139 8.33 -5.15 16.54
CA ILE A 139 7.61 -5.61 15.36
C ILE A 139 7.88 -4.63 14.23
N THR A 140 8.28 -5.12 13.07
CA THR A 140 8.59 -4.27 11.92
C THR A 140 7.35 -3.54 11.41
N THR A 141 7.49 -2.26 11.08
CA THR A 141 6.44 -1.33 10.61
C THR A 141 6.45 -1.12 9.09
N ASN A 142 7.13 -1.97 8.33
CA ASN A 142 7.24 -1.83 6.88
C ASN A 142 5.92 -2.11 6.13
N CYS A 143 5.04 -2.92 6.72
CA CYS A 143 3.79 -3.38 6.13
C CYS A 143 2.60 -2.66 6.79
N PRO A 144 1.87 -1.78 6.08
CA PRO A 144 0.72 -1.07 6.66
C PRO A 144 -0.36 -2.00 7.23
N PRO A 145 -0.70 -3.14 6.59
CA PRO A 145 -1.61 -4.13 7.18
C PRO A 145 -1.18 -4.68 8.54
N VAL A 146 0.13 -4.86 8.78
CA VAL A 146 0.64 -5.31 10.10
C VAL A 146 0.43 -4.22 11.15
N VAL A 147 0.74 -2.98 10.81
CA VAL A 147 0.50 -1.83 11.69
C VAL A 147 -0.99 -1.70 12.01
N SER A 148 -1.86 -1.73 10.98
CA SER A 148 -3.32 -1.68 11.16
C SER A 148 -3.88 -2.87 11.94
N LEU A 149 -3.30 -4.07 11.80
CA LEU A 149 -3.67 -5.23 12.60
C LEU A 149 -3.41 -4.97 14.09
N ILE A 150 -2.23 -4.43 14.42
CA ILE A 150 -1.84 -4.12 15.80
C ILE A 150 -2.69 -3.00 16.36
N GLU A 151 -2.82 -1.87 15.66
CA GLU A 151 -3.60 -0.72 16.12
C GLU A 151 -5.08 -1.07 16.39
N LYS A 152 -5.68 -1.94 15.57
CA LYS A 152 -7.11 -2.27 15.67
C LYS A 152 -7.42 -3.48 16.55
N PHE A 153 -6.55 -4.49 16.58
CA PHE A 153 -6.84 -5.79 17.19
C PHE A 153 -5.90 -6.19 18.32
N HIS A 154 -4.70 -5.59 18.39
CA HIS A 154 -3.71 -5.86 19.42
C HIS A 154 -3.09 -4.57 19.99
N PRO A 155 -3.92 -3.64 20.52
CA PRO A 155 -3.44 -2.34 20.99
C PRO A 155 -2.38 -2.45 22.10
N GLU A 156 -2.36 -3.56 22.84
CA GLU A 156 -1.33 -3.89 23.84
C GLU A 156 0.09 -4.02 23.24
N LEU A 157 0.20 -4.23 21.93
CA LEU A 157 1.48 -4.36 21.20
C LEU A 157 1.87 -3.07 20.46
N ILE A 158 1.11 -1.97 20.58
CA ILE A 158 1.44 -0.70 19.90
C ILE A 158 2.85 -0.24 20.25
N ASP A 159 3.23 -0.33 21.52
CA ASP A 159 4.55 0.08 21.98
C ASP A 159 5.68 -0.85 21.51
N ASN A 160 5.34 -2.02 20.97
CA ASN A 160 6.28 -2.95 20.34
C ASN A 160 6.46 -2.65 18.84
N LEU A 161 5.66 -1.77 18.22
CA LEU A 161 5.93 -1.34 16.85
C LEU A 161 7.27 -0.59 16.78
N ALA A 162 8.11 -0.94 15.81
CA ALA A 162 9.37 -0.24 15.60
C ALA A 162 9.08 1.25 15.30
N PRO A 163 9.72 2.20 16.00
CA PRO A 163 9.50 3.64 15.80
C PRO A 163 10.23 4.14 14.54
N ILE A 164 10.04 3.45 13.42
CA ILE A 164 10.64 3.72 12.13
C ILE A 164 9.51 3.81 11.10
N VAL A 165 9.57 4.82 10.24
CA VAL A 165 8.61 4.97 9.13
C VAL A 165 8.83 3.91 8.06
N SER A 166 7.81 3.62 7.25
CA SER A 166 7.96 2.68 6.14
C SER A 166 8.91 3.23 5.06
N PRO A 167 9.54 2.36 4.25
CA PRO A 167 10.38 2.78 3.13
C PRO A 167 9.68 3.76 2.17
N MET A 168 8.37 3.55 1.92
CA MET A 168 7.56 4.46 1.12
C MET A 168 7.54 5.88 1.70
N ILE A 169 7.32 6.02 3.01
CA ILE A 169 7.30 7.33 3.68
C ILE A 169 8.70 7.93 3.69
N ALA A 170 9.74 7.14 3.96
CA ALA A 170 11.13 7.60 3.92
C ALA A 170 11.52 8.15 2.54
N THR A 171 11.19 7.44 1.46
CA THR A 171 11.43 7.89 0.09
C THR A 171 10.60 9.12 -0.26
N ALA A 172 9.34 9.22 0.19
CA ALA A 172 8.52 10.40 -0.03
C ALA A 172 9.07 11.65 0.67
N GLN A 173 9.57 11.50 1.91
CA GLN A 173 10.24 12.57 2.65
C GLN A 173 11.52 13.01 1.93
N LEU A 174 12.32 12.06 1.46
CA LEU A 174 13.53 12.35 0.69
C LEU A 174 13.21 13.07 -0.62
N ALA A 175 12.19 12.64 -1.37
CA ALA A 175 11.78 13.31 -2.61
C ALA A 175 11.42 14.79 -2.36
N ARG A 176 10.72 15.09 -1.26
CA ARG A 176 10.43 16.48 -0.87
C ARG A 176 11.67 17.26 -0.43
N GLN A 177 12.66 16.60 0.17
CA GLN A 177 13.95 17.24 0.50
C GLN A 177 14.76 17.56 -0.76
N LEU A 178 14.75 16.68 -1.76
CA LEU A 178 15.51 16.86 -3.00
C LEU A 178 14.87 17.85 -3.98
N TYR A 179 13.55 17.79 -4.14
CA TYR A 179 12.84 18.54 -5.19
C TYR A 179 11.98 19.69 -4.66
N GLY A 180 11.91 19.85 -3.33
CA GLY A 180 11.19 20.91 -2.66
C GLY A 180 9.93 20.42 -1.92
N PRO A 181 9.55 21.08 -0.82
CA PRO A 181 8.51 20.61 0.10
C PRO A 181 7.11 20.54 -0.54
N SER A 182 6.85 21.35 -1.57
CA SER A 182 5.59 21.36 -2.32
C SER A 182 5.43 20.17 -3.27
N THR A 183 6.51 19.45 -3.60
CA THR A 183 6.50 18.31 -4.53
C THR A 183 5.45 17.29 -4.12
N LYS A 184 4.56 16.96 -5.05
CA LYS A 184 3.54 15.92 -4.85
C LYS A 184 4.19 14.57 -5.10
N VAL A 185 3.77 13.56 -4.33
CA VAL A 185 4.38 12.23 -4.39
C VAL A 185 3.30 11.22 -4.66
N VAL A 186 3.50 10.40 -5.68
CA VAL A 186 2.64 9.26 -6.04
C VAL A 186 3.45 7.99 -5.83
N TYR A 187 2.96 7.11 -4.97
CA TYR A 187 3.54 5.79 -4.81
C TYR A 187 2.95 4.82 -5.84
N ILE A 188 3.82 4.07 -6.51
CA ILE A 188 3.48 3.03 -7.47
C ILE A 188 4.04 1.72 -6.93
N GLY A 189 3.18 0.80 -6.53
CA GLY A 189 3.61 -0.48 -5.97
C GLY A 189 2.51 -1.53 -5.94
N PRO A 190 2.84 -2.75 -5.49
CA PRO A 190 1.95 -3.91 -5.56
C PRO A 190 0.94 -3.98 -4.41
N CYS A 191 1.02 -3.03 -3.46
CA CYS A 191 0.17 -2.98 -2.27
C CYS A 191 -0.87 -1.86 -2.39
N MET A 192 -2.04 -2.08 -1.78
CA MET A 192 -3.19 -1.17 -1.79
C MET A 192 -3.23 -0.24 -0.58
#